data_AF-A0A522EMV9-F1
#
_entry.id   AF-A0A522EMV9-F1
#
_cell.length_a   1.000
_cell.length_b   1.000
_cell.length_c   1.000
_cell.angle_alpha   90.00
_cell.angle_beta   90.00
_cell.angle_gamma   90.00
#
_symmetry.space_group_name_H-M   'P 1'
#
loop_
_entity.id
_entity.type
_entity.pdbx_description
1 polymer ?
#
loop_
_entity_poly.entity_id
_entity_poly.type
_entity_poly.pdbx_seq_one_letter_code
_entity_poly.pdbx_strand_id
1 'polypeptide(L)'
;MTRVVPTFSYFRGVFMQPLATRWLVLPLVYCASLPLLAADKPLNDTGITTCVDVFNNRLSCPVSDYPNQDAEAGRDDLAAQSKLKKIGGGHAGFDFSKIANDGSVLPAYARFGSGAKDWACTRDNVTGLLWEIKTNDGGLRDQDSTFSWYNPNKKTNGGNAGYQNQGNCTGGIACNTYAYAQAVNKHGLCGKKDWRLPSLDELDSLINYDFYSPAIDRDYFPDLPDLTLYTTSFWSSPSEAADYAWAVNFKGGSDSYEFKGSSQLIRLVRAGQ
;
A
#
# COMPACT_ATOMS: atom_id res chain seq x y z
N MET A 1 22.02 -48.05 59.48
CA MET A 1 21.27 -49.23 59.97
C MET A 1 20.15 -49.47 58.96
N THR A 2 20.36 -50.37 57.99
CA THR A 2 19.72 -51.71 57.87
C THR A 2 18.21 -51.62 57.60
N ARG A 3 17.58 -52.30 56.64
CA ARG A 3 17.98 -53.31 55.64
C ARG A 3 16.73 -53.55 54.74
N VAL A 4 16.95 -53.74 53.43
CA VAL A 4 16.50 -54.87 52.58
C VAL A 4 14.99 -55.19 52.36
N VAL A 5 14.64 -55.23 51.06
CA VAL A 5 13.57 -55.90 50.24
C VAL A 5 13.30 -57.38 50.66
N PRO A 6 12.26 -58.19 50.23
CA PRO A 6 11.49 -58.15 48.97
C PRO A 6 10.00 -58.68 49.00
N THR A 7 9.48 -58.83 47.77
CA THR A 7 8.20 -59.29 47.15
C THR A 7 7.44 -60.53 47.69
N PHE A 8 6.10 -60.58 47.56
CA PHE A 8 5.30 -61.37 46.57
C PHE A 8 3.77 -61.46 46.84
N SER A 9 3.01 -61.63 45.74
CA SER A 9 1.75 -62.41 45.55
C SER A 9 0.33 -61.84 45.78
N TYR A 10 -0.34 -61.64 44.64
CA TYR A 10 -1.71 -62.05 44.21
C TYR A 10 -2.82 -62.32 45.24
N PHE A 11 -4.02 -61.78 44.98
CA PHE A 11 -5.23 -62.57 44.62
C PHE A 11 -6.37 -61.67 44.10
N ARG A 12 -7.01 -62.11 43.00
CA ARG A 12 -8.25 -61.56 42.44
C ARG A 12 -9.45 -62.02 43.28
N GLY A 13 -10.44 -61.16 43.46
CA GLY A 13 -11.79 -61.50 43.91
C GLY A 13 -12.79 -60.47 43.42
N VAL A 14 -13.68 -60.89 42.53
CA VAL A 14 -14.71 -60.10 41.83
C VAL A 14 -15.90 -59.87 42.76
N PHE A 15 -16.43 -58.64 42.78
CA PHE A 15 -17.82 -58.38 43.20
C PHE A 15 -18.53 -57.56 42.11
N MET A 16 -19.72 -58.05 41.76
CA MET A 16 -20.63 -57.52 40.75
C MET A 16 -21.59 -56.48 41.34
N GLN A 17 -21.87 -55.46 40.50
CA GLN A 17 -23.11 -54.65 40.38
C GLN A 17 -23.39 -53.52 41.41
N PRO A 18 -24.20 -52.49 41.06
CA PRO A 18 -24.93 -52.24 39.80
C PRO A 18 -24.62 -50.90 39.10
N LEU A 19 -25.08 -50.84 37.85
CA LEU A 19 -24.96 -49.72 36.90
C LEU A 19 -25.72 -48.47 37.38
N ALA A 20 -24.98 -47.38 37.59
CA ALA A 20 -25.53 -46.03 37.67
C ALA A 20 -25.24 -45.28 36.36
N THR A 21 -26.31 -44.81 35.74
CA THR A 21 -26.35 -44.05 34.48
C THR A 21 -25.49 -42.80 34.57
N ARG A 22 -24.34 -42.81 33.88
CA ARG A 22 -23.40 -41.68 33.81
C ARG A 22 -23.83 -40.76 32.67
N TRP A 23 -24.27 -39.55 33.00
CA TRP A 23 -24.41 -38.45 32.04
C TRP A 23 -23.01 -38.07 31.53
N LEU A 24 -22.79 -38.21 30.23
CA LEU A 24 -21.60 -37.75 29.53
C LEU A 24 -21.60 -36.21 29.53
N VAL A 25 -20.78 -35.61 30.38
CA VAL A 25 -20.38 -34.21 30.22
C VAL A 25 -19.25 -34.21 29.19
N LEU A 26 -19.56 -33.79 27.96
CA LEU A 26 -18.57 -33.54 26.91
C LEU A 26 -17.64 -32.40 27.38
N PRO A 27 -16.30 -32.55 27.33
CA PRO A 27 -15.42 -31.44 27.62
C PRO A 27 -15.54 -30.39 26.52
N LEU A 28 -15.72 -29.13 26.93
CA LEU A 28 -15.59 -27.97 26.06
C LEU A 28 -14.24 -28.02 25.36
N VAL A 29 -14.24 -28.28 24.05
CA VAL A 29 -13.06 -28.09 23.22
C VAL A 29 -12.82 -26.59 23.14
N TYR A 30 -11.79 -26.14 23.86
CA TYR A 30 -11.24 -24.80 23.68
C TYR A 30 -10.70 -24.73 22.25
N CYS A 31 -11.47 -24.11 21.35
CA CYS A 31 -10.99 -23.75 20.03
C CYS A 31 -10.00 -22.60 20.24
N ALA A 32 -8.71 -22.94 20.35
CA ALA A 32 -7.66 -21.94 20.27
C ALA A 32 -7.79 -21.28 18.89
N SER A 33 -8.27 -20.04 18.87
CA SER A 33 -8.25 -19.20 17.68
C SER A 33 -6.79 -19.08 17.26
N LEU A 34 -6.41 -19.81 16.22
CA LEU A 34 -5.18 -19.52 15.49
C LEU A 34 -5.23 -18.04 15.13
N PRO A 35 -4.19 -17.25 15.44
CA PRO A 35 -4.12 -15.89 14.92
C PRO A 35 -4.22 -16.01 13.41
N LEU A 36 -5.20 -15.34 12.82
CA LEU A 36 -5.31 -15.17 11.39
C LEU A 36 -3.96 -14.57 10.95
N LEU A 37 -3.12 -15.38 10.31
CA LEU A 37 -1.95 -14.87 9.61
C LEU A 37 -2.49 -13.76 8.69
N ALA A 38 -1.97 -12.55 8.84
CA ALA A 38 -2.27 -11.48 7.91
C ALA A 38 -1.99 -12.04 6.51
N ALA A 39 -3.02 -12.13 5.67
CA ALA A 39 -2.82 -12.47 4.27
C ALA A 39 -1.84 -11.43 3.72
N ASP A 40 -0.79 -11.88 3.02
CA ASP A 40 0.09 -10.98 2.30
C ASP A 40 -0.78 -10.10 1.41
N LYS A 41 -0.67 -8.78 1.59
CA LYS A 41 -1.43 -7.86 0.75
C LYS A 41 -0.93 -8.06 -0.69
N PRO A 42 -1.82 -8.25 -1.66
CA PRO A 42 -1.39 -8.41 -3.05
C PRO A 42 -0.64 -7.15 -3.48
N LEU A 43 0.43 -7.32 -4.25
CA LEU A 43 1.17 -6.21 -4.84
C LEU A 43 0.79 -6.07 -6.31
N ASN A 44 0.91 -4.85 -6.83
CA ASN A 44 0.95 -4.66 -8.28
C ASN A 44 2.16 -5.39 -8.86
N ASP A 45 2.02 -5.76 -10.12
CA ASP A 45 3.14 -6.25 -10.91
C ASP A 45 3.93 -5.05 -11.46
N THR A 46 4.98 -5.27 -12.23
CA THR A 46 5.91 -4.20 -12.65
C THR A 46 5.38 -3.32 -13.77
N GLY A 47 4.39 -3.81 -14.52
CA GLY A 47 3.91 -3.23 -15.76
C GLY A 47 4.65 -3.70 -17.02
N ILE A 48 5.73 -4.47 -16.90
CA ILE A 48 6.55 -4.90 -18.04
C ILE A 48 5.85 -6.04 -18.80
N THR A 49 5.58 -5.81 -20.09
CA THR A 49 4.86 -6.79 -20.95
C THR A 49 5.70 -7.33 -22.10
N THR A 50 6.98 -6.97 -22.15
CA THR A 50 7.90 -7.36 -23.22
C THR A 50 9.22 -7.87 -22.66
N CYS A 51 9.87 -8.76 -23.42
CA CYS A 51 11.14 -9.38 -23.08
C CYS A 51 12.32 -8.65 -23.74
N VAL A 52 13.52 -8.99 -23.31
CA VAL A 52 14.79 -8.47 -23.83
C VAL A 52 15.75 -9.61 -24.18
N ASP A 53 16.73 -9.30 -25.03
CA ASP A 53 17.95 -10.10 -25.20
C ASP A 53 19.17 -9.17 -25.05
N VAL A 54 20.39 -9.67 -25.33
CA VAL A 54 21.62 -8.86 -25.22
C VAL A 54 21.72 -7.68 -26.21
N PHE A 55 20.91 -7.67 -27.28
CA PHE A 55 20.97 -6.68 -28.37
C PHE A 55 19.69 -5.87 -28.52
N ASN A 56 18.54 -6.40 -28.07
CA ASN A 56 17.22 -5.89 -28.37
C ASN A 56 16.39 -5.75 -27.09
N ASN A 57 15.58 -4.69 -27.05
CA ASN A 57 14.54 -4.48 -26.06
C ASN A 57 13.16 -4.59 -26.74
N ARG A 58 12.10 -4.75 -25.95
CA ARG A 58 10.70 -4.79 -26.41
C ARG A 58 10.36 -5.95 -27.34
N LEU A 59 10.93 -7.12 -27.05
CA LEU A 59 10.65 -8.36 -27.76
C LEU A 59 9.35 -9.00 -27.27
N SER A 60 8.71 -9.79 -28.13
CA SER A 60 7.64 -10.68 -27.70
C SER A 60 8.20 -11.81 -26.83
N CYS A 61 7.48 -12.14 -25.77
CA CYS A 61 7.83 -13.22 -24.85
C CYS A 61 7.22 -14.57 -25.29
N PRO A 62 7.85 -15.72 -24.96
CA PRO A 62 9.15 -15.84 -24.30
C PRO A 62 10.34 -15.68 -25.27
N VAL A 63 11.52 -15.36 -24.75
CA VAL A 63 12.78 -15.36 -25.52
C VAL A 63 13.59 -16.60 -25.15
N SER A 64 13.79 -17.50 -26.12
CA SER A 64 14.32 -18.87 -25.89
C SER A 64 15.61 -18.94 -25.05
N ASP A 65 16.57 -18.04 -25.28
CA ASP A 65 17.87 -18.04 -24.59
C ASP A 65 17.88 -17.18 -23.31
N TYR A 66 16.76 -16.49 -23.03
CA TYR A 66 16.60 -15.59 -21.88
C TYR A 66 15.26 -15.87 -21.18
N PRO A 67 15.08 -17.07 -20.58
CA PRO A 67 13.84 -17.45 -19.93
C PRO A 67 13.67 -16.79 -18.55
N ASN A 68 12.44 -16.80 -18.03
CA ASN A 68 12.05 -16.27 -16.71
C ASN A 68 12.21 -14.76 -16.61
N GLN A 69 11.94 -14.06 -17.71
CA GLN A 69 11.83 -12.61 -17.67
C GLN A 69 10.51 -12.20 -17.03
N ASP A 70 10.49 -10.98 -16.53
CA ASP A 70 9.36 -10.42 -15.79
C ASP A 70 8.04 -10.50 -16.57
N ALA A 71 8.06 -10.15 -17.86
CA ALA A 71 6.93 -10.24 -18.77
C ALA A 71 6.44 -11.68 -19.09
N GLU A 72 7.13 -12.73 -18.65
CA GLU A 72 6.73 -14.13 -18.87
C GLU A 72 5.87 -14.71 -17.74
N ALA A 73 5.65 -13.97 -16.66
CA ALA A 73 4.89 -14.42 -15.51
C ALA A 73 4.05 -13.31 -14.88
N GLY A 74 3.25 -13.67 -13.87
CA GLY A 74 2.51 -12.70 -13.08
C GLY A 74 1.26 -12.15 -13.77
N ARG A 75 0.81 -11.01 -13.28
CA ARG A 75 -0.39 -10.33 -13.78
C ARG A 75 -0.12 -9.59 -15.08
N ASP A 76 1.11 -9.14 -15.32
CA ASP A 76 1.50 -8.51 -16.58
C ASP A 76 1.41 -9.49 -17.76
N ASP A 77 1.92 -10.71 -17.60
CA ASP A 77 1.79 -11.79 -18.60
C ASP A 77 0.31 -12.14 -18.87
N LEU A 78 -0.48 -12.33 -17.80
CA LEU A 78 -1.91 -12.59 -17.94
C LEU A 78 -2.63 -11.46 -18.67
N ALA A 79 -2.22 -10.21 -18.47
CA ALA A 79 -2.78 -9.06 -19.17
C ALA A 79 -2.37 -9.04 -20.65
N ALA A 80 -1.10 -9.28 -20.97
CA ALA A 80 -0.59 -9.37 -22.34
C ALA A 80 -1.32 -10.46 -23.15
N GLN A 81 -1.69 -11.57 -22.51
CA GLN A 81 -2.46 -12.65 -23.12
C GLN A 81 -3.98 -12.40 -23.16
N SER A 82 -4.47 -11.23 -22.71
CA SER A 82 -5.90 -10.93 -22.55
C SER A 82 -6.66 -11.93 -21.66
N LYS A 83 -5.96 -12.54 -20.69
CA LYS A 83 -6.51 -13.50 -19.71
C LYS A 83 -6.75 -12.88 -18.34
N LEU A 84 -6.14 -11.74 -18.04
CA LEU A 84 -6.35 -11.03 -16.78
C LEU A 84 -7.73 -10.36 -16.75
N LYS A 85 -8.58 -10.79 -15.82
CA LYS A 85 -9.83 -10.10 -15.53
C LYS A 85 -9.57 -8.96 -14.55
N LYS A 86 -9.91 -7.73 -14.95
CA LYS A 86 -9.84 -6.53 -14.12
C LYS A 86 -11.21 -6.09 -13.62
N ILE A 87 -11.25 -5.44 -12.47
CA ILE A 87 -12.43 -4.76 -11.91
C ILE A 87 -12.60 -3.40 -12.56
N GLY A 88 -11.51 -2.64 -12.67
CA GLY A 88 -11.44 -1.38 -13.38
C GLY A 88 -10.50 -1.47 -14.58
N GLY A 89 -9.52 -0.58 -14.65
CA GLY A 89 -8.53 -0.57 -15.73
C GLY A 89 -7.15 -0.13 -15.27
N GLY A 90 -6.24 0.07 -16.21
CA GLY A 90 -4.85 0.39 -15.93
C GLY A 90 -3.94 -0.39 -16.87
N HIS A 91 -2.69 0.02 -16.97
CA HIS A 91 -1.69 -0.64 -17.80
C HIS A 91 -1.42 -2.09 -17.35
N ALA A 92 -1.17 -3.01 -18.28
CA ALA A 92 -0.68 -4.37 -18.02
C ALA A 92 -1.35 -5.06 -16.82
N GLY A 93 -0.63 -5.36 -15.76
CA GLY A 93 -1.15 -5.90 -14.51
C GLY A 93 -2.06 -4.90 -13.80
N PHE A 94 -1.67 -3.65 -13.58
CA PHE A 94 -2.38 -2.67 -12.75
C PHE A 94 -3.91 -2.64 -12.90
N ASP A 95 -4.65 -2.53 -11.81
CA ASP A 95 -6.12 -2.49 -11.82
C ASP A 95 -6.64 -1.41 -10.86
N PHE A 96 -7.21 -0.35 -11.42
CA PHE A 96 -7.61 0.86 -10.74
C PHE A 96 -9.06 1.24 -11.02
N SER A 97 -9.71 1.83 -10.01
CA SER A 97 -11.05 2.42 -10.12
C SER A 97 -11.06 3.87 -9.66
N LYS A 98 -11.77 4.73 -10.39
CA LYS A 98 -11.98 6.13 -10.03
C LYS A 98 -13.05 6.26 -8.96
N ILE A 99 -12.78 7.02 -7.91
CA ILE A 99 -13.66 7.24 -6.76
C ILE A 99 -13.93 8.73 -6.60
N ALA A 100 -15.20 9.08 -6.41
CA ALA A 100 -15.66 10.45 -6.24
C ALA A 100 -15.31 11.04 -4.87
N ASN A 101 -15.38 12.36 -4.73
CA ASN A 101 -15.27 13.06 -3.44
C ASN A 101 -16.26 12.53 -2.38
N ASP A 102 -17.44 12.04 -2.77
CA ASP A 102 -18.40 11.42 -1.86
C ASP A 102 -18.20 9.92 -1.59
N GLY A 103 -17.17 9.32 -2.20
CA GLY A 103 -16.81 7.91 -2.06
C GLY A 103 -17.50 6.95 -3.04
N SER A 104 -18.35 7.44 -3.95
CA SER A 104 -18.96 6.59 -4.98
C SER A 104 -17.97 6.19 -6.08
N VAL A 105 -18.15 4.99 -6.65
CA VAL A 105 -17.36 4.53 -7.81
C VAL A 105 -17.82 5.26 -9.05
N LEU A 106 -16.86 5.70 -9.86
CA LEU A 106 -17.08 6.49 -11.07
C LEU A 106 -16.74 5.70 -12.34
N PRO A 107 -17.34 6.07 -13.48
CA PRO A 107 -16.95 5.53 -14.77
C PRO A 107 -15.54 5.96 -15.17
N ALA A 108 -14.90 5.21 -16.07
CA ALA A 108 -13.52 5.44 -16.52
C ALA A 108 -13.28 6.84 -17.12
N TYR A 109 -14.30 7.45 -17.73
CA TYR A 109 -14.23 8.78 -18.34
C TYR A 109 -14.46 9.94 -17.35
N ALA A 110 -14.62 9.67 -16.06
CA ALA A 110 -14.83 10.72 -15.07
C ALA A 110 -13.64 11.69 -14.99
N ARG A 111 -13.96 12.98 -14.84
CA ARG A 111 -12.98 14.06 -14.69
C ARG A 111 -12.68 14.26 -13.21
N PHE A 112 -11.42 14.54 -12.89
CA PHE A 112 -11.02 14.86 -11.52
C PHE A 112 -11.33 16.31 -11.17
N GLY A 113 -11.58 16.59 -9.90
CA GLY A 113 -12.02 17.91 -9.44
C GLY A 113 -12.51 17.94 -7.99
N SER A 114 -13.10 19.08 -7.63
CA SER A 114 -13.54 19.40 -6.26
C SER A 114 -15.05 19.20 -6.03
N GLY A 115 -15.83 18.93 -7.08
CA GLY A 115 -17.26 18.64 -6.97
C GLY A 115 -17.54 17.27 -6.33
N ALA A 116 -18.69 17.12 -5.68
CA ALA A 116 -19.04 15.90 -4.92
C ALA A 116 -18.95 14.60 -5.75
N LYS A 117 -19.23 14.69 -7.06
CA LYS A 117 -19.20 13.57 -8.02
C LYS A 117 -17.97 13.58 -8.93
N ASP A 118 -17.05 14.52 -8.73
CA ASP A 118 -15.79 14.55 -9.45
C ASP A 118 -14.84 13.50 -8.86
N TRP A 119 -14.01 12.95 -9.72
CA TRP A 119 -12.97 12.00 -9.32
C TRP A 119 -11.97 12.67 -8.39
N ALA A 120 -11.72 12.05 -7.24
CA ALA A 120 -10.85 12.61 -6.20
C ALA A 120 -9.95 11.56 -5.54
N CYS A 121 -10.21 10.27 -5.77
CA CYS A 121 -9.33 9.19 -5.34
C CYS A 121 -9.25 8.07 -6.37
N THR A 122 -8.12 7.38 -6.39
CA THR A 122 -7.92 6.15 -7.18
C THR A 122 -7.84 4.98 -6.23
N ARG A 123 -8.76 4.02 -6.37
CA ARG A 123 -8.65 2.74 -5.67
C ARG A 123 -7.80 1.81 -6.52
N ASP A 124 -6.78 1.24 -5.91
CA ASP A 124 -6.06 0.09 -6.40
C ASP A 124 -6.82 -1.18 -5.99
N ASN A 125 -7.32 -1.91 -6.98
CA ASN A 125 -8.10 -3.11 -6.80
C ASN A 125 -7.23 -4.35 -6.52
N VAL A 126 -5.92 -4.26 -6.71
CA VAL A 126 -4.94 -5.30 -6.40
C VAL A 126 -4.54 -5.20 -4.93
N THR A 127 -4.01 -4.05 -4.52
CA THR A 127 -3.53 -3.83 -3.15
C THR A 127 -4.66 -3.49 -2.16
N GLY A 128 -5.81 -3.09 -2.70
CA GLY A 128 -6.94 -2.54 -1.94
C GLY A 128 -6.75 -1.08 -1.55
N LEU A 129 -5.56 -0.48 -1.74
CA LEU A 129 -5.27 0.87 -1.29
C LEU A 129 -6.15 1.92 -1.99
N LEU A 130 -6.48 2.97 -1.26
CA LEU A 130 -7.14 4.15 -1.83
C LEU A 130 -6.17 5.33 -1.77
N TRP A 131 -5.92 5.91 -2.94
CA TRP A 131 -4.95 6.96 -3.18
C TRP A 131 -5.65 8.29 -3.44
N GLU A 132 -5.14 9.35 -2.84
CA GLU A 132 -5.56 10.72 -3.12
C GLU A 132 -5.26 11.12 -4.57
N ILE A 133 -6.15 11.88 -5.21
CA ILE A 133 -5.93 12.60 -6.48
C ILE A 133 -6.08 14.09 -6.19
N LYS A 134 -5.02 14.87 -6.44
CA LYS A 134 -4.93 16.32 -6.26
C LYS A 134 -5.82 17.07 -7.25
N THR A 135 -5.98 18.36 -6.97
CA THR A 135 -6.69 19.33 -7.82
C THR A 135 -5.70 20.38 -8.33
N ASN A 136 -6.12 21.21 -9.28
CA ASN A 136 -5.34 22.37 -9.73
C ASN A 136 -6.24 23.61 -9.64
N ASP A 137 -6.55 24.00 -8.41
CA ASP A 137 -7.58 25.00 -8.07
C ASP A 137 -7.15 25.97 -6.96
N GLY A 138 -5.89 25.92 -6.52
CA GLY A 138 -5.37 26.68 -5.38
C GLY A 138 -5.98 26.26 -4.04
N GLY A 139 -6.77 25.20 -4.00
CA GLY A 139 -7.42 24.68 -2.79
C GLY A 139 -6.47 23.89 -1.90
N LEU A 140 -7.00 23.31 -0.82
CA LEU A 140 -6.21 22.52 0.14
C LEU A 140 -5.35 21.43 -0.52
N ARG A 141 -5.86 20.77 -1.56
CA ARG A 141 -5.23 19.60 -2.22
C ARG A 141 -4.63 19.97 -3.57
N ASP A 142 -4.14 21.20 -3.70
CA ASP A 142 -3.53 21.67 -4.94
C ASP A 142 -2.27 20.85 -5.30
N GLN A 143 -2.15 20.46 -6.55
CA GLN A 143 -1.08 19.60 -7.07
C GLN A 143 0.31 20.26 -7.03
N ASP A 144 0.36 21.59 -7.03
CA ASP A 144 1.61 22.35 -6.97
C ASP A 144 2.06 22.61 -5.52
N SER A 145 1.25 22.19 -4.54
CA SER A 145 1.61 22.30 -3.13
C SER A 145 2.73 21.32 -2.76
N THR A 146 3.74 21.86 -2.08
CA THR A 146 4.91 21.13 -1.60
C THR A 146 5.03 21.29 -0.08
N PHE A 147 5.66 20.30 0.56
CA PHE A 147 5.61 20.12 2.00
C PHE A 147 6.96 19.67 2.54
N SER A 148 7.34 20.17 3.71
CA SER A 148 8.43 19.60 4.49
C SER A 148 8.00 18.33 5.23
N TRP A 149 8.95 17.47 5.53
CA TRP A 149 8.68 16.27 6.31
C TRP A 149 8.63 16.60 7.81
N TYR A 150 7.52 16.25 8.46
CA TYR A 150 7.31 16.44 9.89
C TYR A 150 6.39 15.35 10.44
N ASN A 151 6.82 14.68 11.51
CA ASN A 151 6.01 13.69 12.22
C ASN A 151 6.32 13.74 13.73
N PRO A 152 5.37 14.20 14.58
CA PRO A 152 5.60 14.31 16.01
C PRO A 152 5.67 12.94 16.71
N ASN A 153 5.26 11.85 16.05
CA ASN A 153 5.29 10.51 16.64
C ASN A 153 6.72 9.97 16.64
N LYS A 154 7.32 9.91 17.84
CA LYS A 154 8.67 9.39 18.11
C LYS A 154 8.90 7.95 17.64
N LYS A 155 7.84 7.16 17.45
CA LYS A 155 7.96 5.77 16.98
C LYS A 155 8.17 5.66 15.46
N THR A 156 7.91 6.72 14.71
CA THR A 156 7.85 6.67 13.23
C THR A 156 8.63 7.82 12.59
N ASN A 157 9.47 8.51 13.37
CA ASN A 157 10.21 9.70 12.92
C ASN A 157 11.72 9.56 12.95
N GLY A 158 12.25 8.37 13.21
CA GLY A 158 13.69 8.12 13.15
C GLY A 158 14.50 8.92 14.17
N GLY A 159 13.87 9.36 15.26
CA GLY A 159 14.52 10.11 16.35
C GLY A 159 14.46 11.63 16.23
N ASN A 160 14.01 12.19 15.11
CA ASN A 160 13.79 13.63 14.94
C ASN A 160 12.46 13.89 14.22
N ALA A 161 11.64 14.77 14.80
CA ALA A 161 10.32 15.08 14.29
C ALA A 161 10.33 15.77 12.92
N GLY A 162 11.45 16.31 12.46
CA GLY A 162 11.55 17.04 11.18
C GLY A 162 11.15 18.50 11.31
N TYR A 163 10.75 19.11 10.19
CA TYR A 163 10.63 20.56 10.06
C TYR A 163 9.18 20.99 9.81
N GLN A 164 8.70 21.91 10.64
CA GLN A 164 7.37 22.49 10.48
C GLN A 164 7.38 23.63 9.46
N ASN A 165 6.39 23.63 8.56
CA ASN A 165 6.05 24.76 7.70
C ASN A 165 7.21 25.26 6.80
N GLN A 166 8.00 24.35 6.23
CA GLN A 166 9.07 24.71 5.29
C GLN A 166 8.74 24.40 3.82
N GLY A 167 7.52 23.90 3.55
CA GLY A 167 7.01 23.78 2.19
C GLY A 167 6.34 25.06 1.66
N ASN A 168 5.82 24.98 0.43
CA ASN A 168 4.99 26.00 -0.18
C ASN A 168 3.64 25.39 -0.58
N CYS A 169 2.58 25.73 0.14
CA CYS A 169 1.26 25.13 -0.02
C CYS A 169 0.15 26.16 0.20
N THR A 170 -1.04 25.81 -0.25
CA THR A 170 -2.27 26.60 -0.08
C THR A 170 -3.16 25.99 1.00
N GLY A 171 -4.39 26.52 1.16
CA GLY A 171 -5.39 25.96 2.10
C GLY A 171 -5.27 26.42 3.55
N GLY A 172 -4.38 27.37 3.86
CA GLY A 172 -4.30 28.01 5.18
C GLY A 172 -3.80 27.08 6.29
N ILE A 173 -2.96 26.10 5.95
CA ILE A 173 -2.35 25.15 6.88
C ILE A 173 -0.85 25.37 6.96
N ALA A 174 -0.20 24.75 7.95
CA ALA A 174 1.25 24.65 7.93
C ALA A 174 1.70 23.68 6.83
N CYS A 175 2.65 24.09 5.98
CA CYS A 175 3.12 23.32 4.83
C CYS A 175 4.11 22.23 5.23
N ASN A 176 3.60 21.23 5.95
CA ASN A 176 4.30 20.00 6.30
C ASN A 176 3.37 18.78 6.27
N THR A 177 3.98 17.60 6.15
CA THR A 177 3.32 16.30 6.00
C THR A 177 2.25 15.99 7.06
N TYR A 178 2.52 16.24 8.34
CA TYR A 178 1.55 16.01 9.42
C TYR A 178 0.31 16.91 9.32
N ALA A 179 0.52 18.22 9.17
CA ALA A 179 -0.59 19.18 9.09
C ALA A 179 -1.45 18.94 7.85
N TYR A 180 -0.84 18.57 6.72
CA TYR A 180 -1.55 18.20 5.50
C TYR A 180 -2.48 17.00 5.71
N ALA A 181 -1.95 15.89 6.24
CA ALA A 181 -2.75 14.70 6.52
C ALA A 181 -3.92 14.99 7.48
N GLN A 182 -3.69 15.79 8.53
CA GLN A 182 -4.75 16.21 9.45
C GLN A 182 -5.84 17.04 8.76
N ALA A 183 -5.47 17.96 7.87
CA ALA A 183 -6.41 18.80 7.15
C ALA A 183 -7.28 17.98 6.18
N VAL A 184 -6.68 17.05 5.43
CA VAL A 184 -7.43 16.14 4.54
C VAL A 184 -8.37 15.23 5.33
N ASN A 185 -7.95 14.72 6.48
CA ASN A 185 -8.80 13.92 7.36
C ASN A 185 -9.97 14.72 7.95
N LYS A 186 -9.75 16.00 8.26
CA LYS A 186 -10.84 16.89 8.68
C LYS A 186 -11.83 17.13 7.54
N HIS A 187 -11.34 17.27 6.31
CA HIS A 187 -12.15 17.48 5.11
C HIS A 187 -13.02 16.26 4.76
N GLY A 188 -12.51 15.04 4.94
CA GLY A 188 -13.27 13.82 4.66
C GLY A 188 -13.20 13.37 3.20
N LEU A 189 -12.01 13.47 2.58
CA LEU A 189 -11.79 13.13 1.18
C LEU A 189 -12.30 11.72 0.82
N CYS A 190 -13.09 11.61 -0.24
CA CYS A 190 -13.72 10.37 -0.73
C CYS A 190 -14.58 9.66 0.34
N GLY A 191 -15.17 10.45 1.24
CA GLY A 191 -15.93 9.97 2.40
C GLY A 191 -15.07 9.37 3.52
N LYS A 192 -13.74 9.55 3.50
CA LYS A 192 -12.79 8.90 4.40
C LYS A 192 -11.98 9.90 5.24
N LYS A 193 -11.54 9.50 6.43
CA LYS A 193 -10.90 10.38 7.45
C LYS A 193 -9.67 9.76 8.14
N ASP A 194 -9.11 8.74 7.54
CA ASP A 194 -8.00 7.90 8.02
C ASP A 194 -6.83 7.89 7.02
N TRP A 195 -6.67 8.99 6.29
CA TRP A 195 -5.57 9.25 5.37
C TRP A 195 -4.25 9.43 6.11
N ARG A 196 -3.18 8.89 5.54
CA ARG A 196 -1.81 8.97 6.03
C ARG A 196 -0.83 9.13 4.88
N LEU A 197 0.42 9.44 5.23
CA LEU A 197 1.51 9.24 4.28
C LEU A 197 1.64 7.75 3.92
N PRO A 198 1.99 7.44 2.66
CA PRO A 198 2.29 6.08 2.23
C PRO A 198 3.63 5.60 2.79
N SER A 199 3.80 4.28 2.90
CA SER A 199 5.14 3.70 3.04
C SER A 199 5.91 3.80 1.72
N LEU A 200 7.21 3.51 1.78
CA LEU A 200 8.06 3.43 0.58
C LEU A 200 7.49 2.39 -0.40
N ASP A 201 7.29 1.16 0.08
CA ASP A 201 6.72 0.06 -0.72
C ASP A 201 5.34 0.39 -1.33
N GLU A 202 4.50 1.17 -0.63
CA GLU A 202 3.21 1.58 -1.18
C GLU A 202 3.38 2.56 -2.34
N LEU A 203 4.31 3.52 -2.26
CA LEU A 203 4.63 4.40 -3.39
C LEU A 203 5.26 3.64 -4.55
N ASP A 204 6.19 2.72 -4.26
CA ASP A 204 6.84 1.89 -5.26
C ASP A 204 5.83 1.00 -6.00
N SER A 205 4.78 0.55 -5.30
CA SER A 205 3.69 -0.22 -5.93
C SER A 205 2.88 0.57 -6.97
N LEU A 206 3.08 1.89 -7.11
CA LEU A 206 2.49 2.70 -8.19
C LEU A 206 3.41 2.85 -9.40
N ILE A 207 4.68 2.46 -9.30
CA ILE A 207 5.64 2.60 -10.39
C ILE A 207 5.29 1.60 -11.49
N ASN A 208 5.10 2.11 -12.70
CA ASN A 208 4.96 1.30 -13.90
C ASN A 208 6.26 1.39 -14.70
N TYR A 209 7.04 0.31 -14.72
CA TYR A 209 8.37 0.27 -15.33
C TYR A 209 8.35 0.23 -16.86
N ASP A 210 7.20 -0.01 -17.50
CA ASP A 210 7.06 0.12 -18.95
C ASP A 210 6.89 1.59 -19.39
N PHE A 211 6.61 2.48 -18.44
CA PHE A 211 6.49 3.92 -18.66
C PHE A 211 7.74 4.67 -18.18
N TYR A 212 8.02 5.79 -18.82
CA TYR A 212 9.09 6.70 -18.44
C TYR A 212 8.65 8.14 -18.63
N SER A 213 8.94 8.98 -17.64
CA SER A 213 8.66 10.42 -17.62
C SER A 213 7.20 10.76 -17.97
N PRO A 214 6.21 10.26 -17.20
CA PRO A 214 6.37 9.63 -15.88
C PRO A 214 6.19 8.10 -15.88
N ALA A 215 6.86 7.42 -14.94
CA ALA A 215 6.76 6.00 -14.63
C ALA A 215 5.55 5.68 -13.72
N ILE A 216 4.36 6.17 -14.10
CA ILE A 216 3.09 5.92 -13.40
C ILE A 216 1.93 6.06 -14.40
N ASP A 217 0.85 5.32 -14.18
CA ASP A 217 -0.32 5.33 -15.07
C ASP A 217 -1.11 6.65 -14.99
N ARG A 218 -0.93 7.52 -15.99
CA ARG A 218 -1.56 8.85 -16.05
C ARG A 218 -3.07 8.83 -16.28
N ASP A 219 -3.64 7.71 -16.72
CA ASP A 219 -5.11 7.60 -16.85
C ASP A 219 -5.79 7.50 -15.48
N TYR A 220 -5.01 7.10 -14.45
CA TYR A 220 -5.42 6.93 -13.06
C TYR A 220 -4.65 7.80 -12.05
N PHE A 221 -3.61 8.51 -12.49
CA PHE A 221 -2.85 9.50 -11.73
C PHE A 221 -2.49 10.71 -12.60
N PRO A 222 -3.47 11.54 -13.00
CA PRO A 222 -3.30 12.62 -13.98
C PRO A 222 -2.67 13.88 -13.37
N ASP A 223 -2.67 13.96 -12.04
CA ASP A 223 -2.44 15.11 -11.17
C ASP A 223 -0.98 15.29 -10.76
N LEU A 224 -0.07 14.89 -11.64
CA LEU A 224 1.36 15.11 -11.44
C LEU A 224 1.72 16.53 -11.88
N PRO A 225 2.47 17.29 -11.06
CA PRO A 225 3.05 18.56 -11.49
C PRO A 225 4.16 18.32 -12.53
N ASP A 226 4.82 19.39 -12.98
CA ASP A 226 5.94 19.28 -13.90
C ASP A 226 7.12 18.54 -13.27
N LEU A 227 7.28 17.25 -13.62
CA LEU A 227 8.34 16.37 -13.14
C LEU A 227 9.73 16.68 -13.73
N THR A 228 9.87 17.71 -14.56
CA THR A 228 11.19 18.14 -15.04
C THR A 228 11.97 18.93 -13.98
N LEU A 229 11.29 19.39 -12.92
CA LEU A 229 11.89 20.12 -11.81
C LEU A 229 12.58 19.18 -10.80
N TYR A 230 13.68 19.64 -10.21
CA TYR A 230 14.53 18.87 -9.28
C TYR A 230 13.83 18.45 -7.97
N THR A 231 12.66 19.01 -7.63
CA THR A 231 11.96 18.82 -6.35
C THR A 231 10.59 18.15 -6.54
N THR A 232 10.56 17.00 -7.20
CA THR A 232 9.32 16.33 -7.64
C THR A 232 9.19 14.91 -7.09
N SER A 233 9.79 14.65 -5.92
CA SER A 233 9.64 13.38 -5.22
C SER A 233 8.43 13.43 -4.28
N PHE A 234 7.89 12.26 -3.94
CA PHE A 234 6.73 12.10 -3.06
C PHE A 234 7.16 11.52 -1.73
N TRP A 235 6.90 12.23 -0.64
CA TRP A 235 7.29 11.78 0.71
C TRP A 235 6.65 10.46 1.12
N SER A 236 7.44 9.59 1.75
CA SER A 236 6.96 8.40 2.46
C SER A 236 7.10 8.52 3.99
N SER A 237 6.51 7.57 4.70
CA SER A 237 6.55 7.43 6.16
C SER A 237 6.34 5.95 6.54
N PRO A 238 6.96 5.43 7.62
CA PRO A 238 7.80 6.11 8.61
C PRO A 238 9.15 6.57 8.07
N SER A 239 9.84 7.38 8.86
CA SER A 239 11.26 7.70 8.65
C SER A 239 12.10 6.88 9.61
N GLU A 240 13.14 6.23 9.10
CA GLU A 240 14.11 5.45 9.89
C GLU A 240 15.39 6.23 10.23
N ALA A 241 15.58 7.42 9.63
CA ALA A 241 16.70 8.32 9.91
C ALA A 241 16.26 9.60 10.62
N ALA A 242 17.21 10.25 11.31
CA ALA A 242 16.97 11.48 12.04
C ALA A 242 16.65 12.65 11.09
N ASP A 243 17.55 12.99 10.18
CA ASP A 243 17.41 14.23 9.38
C ASP A 243 16.91 14.00 7.96
N TYR A 244 16.75 12.73 7.55
CA TYR A 244 16.31 12.35 6.21
C TYR A 244 15.11 11.42 6.26
N ALA A 245 14.28 11.45 5.22
CA ALA A 245 13.18 10.53 4.99
C ALA A 245 13.22 10.05 3.54
N TRP A 246 12.60 8.89 3.26
CA TRP A 246 12.49 8.39 1.90
C TRP A 246 11.44 9.16 1.10
N ALA A 247 11.69 9.29 -0.19
CA ALA A 247 10.74 9.82 -1.16
C ALA A 247 10.87 9.08 -2.50
N VAL A 248 9.80 9.06 -3.30
CA VAL A 248 9.79 8.39 -4.62
C VAL A 248 9.60 9.41 -5.73
N ASN A 249 10.44 9.35 -6.76
CA ASN A 249 10.36 10.18 -7.94
C ASN A 249 9.73 9.41 -9.12
N PHE A 250 8.52 9.80 -9.53
CA PHE A 250 7.80 9.17 -10.64
C PHE A 250 8.28 9.61 -12.04
N LYS A 251 9.32 10.44 -12.19
CA LYS A 251 9.90 10.69 -13.52
C LYS A 251 10.53 9.42 -14.08
N GLY A 252 11.28 8.71 -13.25
CA GLY A 252 11.98 7.47 -13.64
C GLY A 252 11.62 6.25 -12.80
N GLY A 253 10.80 6.41 -11.74
CA GLY A 253 10.47 5.32 -10.83
C GLY A 253 11.64 4.98 -9.91
N SER A 254 12.22 5.99 -9.25
CA SER A 254 13.36 5.82 -8.35
C SER A 254 13.07 6.41 -6.97
N ASP A 255 13.50 5.72 -5.93
CA ASP A 255 13.51 6.23 -4.56
C ASP A 255 14.80 7.03 -4.24
N SER A 256 14.69 7.97 -3.30
CA SER A 256 15.81 8.75 -2.79
C SER A 256 15.64 9.09 -1.32
N TYR A 257 16.77 9.28 -0.64
CA TYR A 257 16.80 9.85 0.71
C TYR A 257 16.86 11.37 0.62
N GLU A 258 15.83 12.03 1.12
CA GLU A 258 15.68 13.47 1.05
C GLU A 258 15.75 14.10 2.44
N PHE A 259 16.40 15.25 2.54
CA PHE A 259 16.49 16.00 3.79
C PHE A 259 15.08 16.44 4.22
N LYS A 260 14.71 16.22 5.49
CA LYS A 260 13.34 16.47 5.98
C LYS A 260 12.89 17.93 5.85
N GLY A 261 13.81 18.88 5.76
CA GLY A 261 13.52 20.29 5.53
C GLY A 261 13.29 20.65 4.05
N SER A 262 13.62 19.76 3.12
CA SER A 262 13.35 19.95 1.70
C SER A 262 11.84 19.96 1.43
N SER A 263 11.45 20.72 0.41
CA SER A 263 10.06 20.77 -0.05
C SER A 263 9.82 19.68 -1.09
N GLN A 264 8.96 18.73 -0.80
CA GLN A 264 8.59 17.63 -1.71
C GLN A 264 7.06 17.49 -1.79
N LEU A 265 6.58 16.67 -2.73
CA LEU A 265 5.16 16.40 -2.94
C LEU A 265 4.65 15.38 -1.92
N ILE A 266 3.32 15.28 -1.80
CA ILE A 266 2.64 14.27 -0.99
C ILE A 266 1.51 13.70 -1.82
N ARG A 267 1.33 12.37 -1.80
CA ARG A 267 0.07 11.72 -2.19
C ARG A 267 -0.38 10.87 -1.01
N LEU A 268 -1.48 11.23 -0.38
CA LEU A 268 -1.95 10.46 0.77
C LEU A 268 -2.54 9.12 0.31
N VAL A 269 -2.44 8.14 1.20
CA VAL A 269 -3.03 6.82 1.04
C VAL A 269 -3.80 6.45 2.29
N ARG A 270 -4.74 5.52 2.14
CA ARG A 270 -5.33 4.78 3.25
C ARG A 270 -5.46 3.32 2.89
N ALA A 271 -5.58 2.48 3.92
CA ALA A 271 -5.88 1.08 3.73
C ALA A 271 -7.25 0.90 3.05
N GLY A 272 -7.31 -0.10 2.18
CA GLY A 272 -8.55 -0.62 1.59
C GLY A 272 -9.51 -1.18 2.61
N GLN A 273 -10.77 -1.32 2.19
CA GLN A 273 -11.76 -2.15 2.86
C GLN A 273 -11.78 -3.53 2.19
#